data_AF-A0A3N7G3J9-F1
#
_entry.id   AF-A0A3N7G3J9-F1
#
_cell.length_a   1.000
_cell.length_b   1.000
_cell.length_c   1.000
_cell.angle_alpha   90.00
_cell.angle_beta   90.00
_cell.angle_gamma   90.00
#
_symmetry.space_group_name_H-M   'P 1'
#
loop_
_entity.id
_entity.type
_entity.pdbx_description
1 polymer ?
#
loop_
_entity_poly.entity_id
_entity_poly.type
_entity_poly.pdbx_seq_one_letter_code
_entity_poly.pdbx_strand_id
1 'polypeptide(L)' 'MKERNTTSTLRRVLVNCAAQAKEYGGCVAAKVPEIERDMCLKEFLALKNCMQNTIRGKA' A
#
# COMPACT_ATOMS: atom_id res chain seq x y z
N MET A 1 8.11 -31.85 10.40
CA MET A 1 8.49 -30.63 9.64
C MET A 1 7.87 -29.43 10.34
N LYS A 2 8.65 -28.47 10.82
CA LYS A 2 8.12 -27.24 11.42
C LYS A 2 7.87 -26.27 10.26
N GLU A 3 6.64 -26.19 9.77
CA GLU A 3 6.21 -25.16 8.83
C GLU A 3 6.51 -23.80 9.46
N ARG A 4 7.64 -23.19 9.07
CA ARG A 4 7.87 -21.77 9.31
C ARG A 4 6.87 -21.06 8.42
N ASN A 5 5.72 -20.73 8.98
CA ASN A 5 4.79 -19.75 8.42
C ASN A 5 5.45 -18.36 8.48
N THR A 6 6.54 -18.18 7.73
CA THR A 6 7.08 -16.87 7.40
C THR A 6 6.13 -16.26 6.38
N THR A 7 5.00 -15.75 6.87
CA THR A 7 4.15 -14.82 6.13
C THR A 7 5.10 -13.73 5.62
N SER A 8 5.38 -13.73 4.31
CA SER A 8 6.36 -12.81 3.75
C SER A 8 5.95 -11.38 4.07
N THR A 9 6.92 -10.49 4.27
CA THR A 9 6.65 -9.06 4.49
C THR A 9 5.71 -8.51 3.41
N LEU A 10 5.89 -8.96 2.17
CA LEU A 10 5.00 -8.66 1.05
C LEU A 10 3.55 -9.10 1.32
N ARG A 11 3.32 -10.34 1.74
CA ARG A 11 1.97 -10.84 2.06
C ARG A 11 1.32 -10.03 3.17
N ARG A 12 2.07 -9.65 4.20
CA ARG A 12 1.56 -8.80 5.30
C ARG A 12 1.16 -7.41 4.79
N VAL A 13 1.99 -6.80 3.97
CA VAL A 13 1.70 -5.49 3.36
C VAL A 13 0.47 -5.55 2.46
N LEU A 14 0.36 -6.58 1.61
CA LEU A 14 -0.77 -6.73 0.70
C LEU A 14 -2.10 -6.90 1.45
N VAL A 15 -2.11 -7.66 2.56
CA VAL A 15 -3.32 -7.84 3.37
C VAL A 15 -3.66 -6.57 4.15
N ASN A 16 -2.68 -5.93 4.78
CA ASN A 16 -2.94 -4.81 5.69
C ASN A 16 -3.17 -3.48 4.97
N CYS A 17 -2.61 -3.30 3.77
CA CYS A 17 -2.65 -2.01 3.05
C CYS A 17 -3.54 -2.04 1.79
N ALA A 18 -4.35 -3.09 1.61
CA ALA A 18 -5.20 -3.26 0.42
C ALA A 18 -6.19 -2.10 0.21
N ALA A 19 -6.76 -1.56 1.29
CA ALA A 19 -7.73 -0.47 1.21
C ALA A 19 -7.08 0.81 0.67
N GLN A 20 -5.95 1.21 1.24
CA GLN A 20 -5.20 2.39 0.82
C GLN A 20 -4.62 2.21 -0.59
N ALA A 21 -4.22 0.98 -0.95
CA ALA A 21 -3.75 0.67 -2.29
C ALA A 21 -4.88 0.82 -3.33
N LYS A 22 -6.10 0.40 -3.00
CA LYS A 22 -7.29 0.57 -3.86
C LYS A 22 -7.62 2.05 -4.05
N GLU A 23 -7.60 2.85 -2.99
CA GLU A 23 -7.87 4.30 -3.08
C GLU A 23 -6.83 5.01 -3.95
N TYR A 24 -5.54 4.75 -3.70
CA TYR A 24 -4.46 5.32 -4.50
C TYR A 24 -4.54 4.89 -5.96
N GLY A 25 -4.73 3.59 -6.22
CA GLY A 25 -4.89 3.06 -7.57
C GLY A 25 -6.10 3.65 -8.30
N GLY A 26 -7.21 3.85 -7.59
CA GLY A 26 -8.41 4.50 -8.14
C GLY A 26 -8.17 5.97 -8.51
N CYS A 27 -7.48 6.72 -7.66
CA CYS A 27 -7.10 8.10 -7.97
C CYS A 27 -6.21 8.17 -9.22
N VAL A 28 -5.17 7.33 -9.30
CA VAL A 28 -4.26 7.31 -10.45
C VAL A 28 -5.01 6.92 -11.72
N ALA A 29 -5.83 5.87 -11.69
CA ALA A 29 -6.58 5.40 -12.85
C ALA A 29 -7.56 6.45 -13.39
N ALA A 30 -8.15 7.28 -12.52
CA ALA A 30 -9.06 8.35 -12.93
C ALA A 30 -8.34 9.55 -13.58
N LYS A 31 -7.01 9.64 -13.46
CA LYS A 31 -6.21 10.78 -13.94
C LYS A 31 -5.30 10.43 -15.11
N VAL A 32 -5.08 9.14 -15.41
CA VAL A 32 -4.38 8.72 -16.63
C VAL A 32 -5.19 9.19 -17.86
N PRO A 33 -4.55 9.77 -18.90
CA PRO A 33 -3.11 9.92 -19.11
C PRO A 33 -2.49 11.20 -18.55
N GLU A 34 -3.28 12.16 -18.09
CA GLU A 34 -2.87 13.50 -17.63
C GLU A 34 -2.40 13.51 -16.15
N ILE A 35 -1.93 12.38 -15.64
CA ILE A 35 -1.47 12.27 -14.24
C ILE A 35 -0.19 13.07 -14.05
N GLU A 36 -0.21 13.98 -13.08
CA GLU A 36 0.96 14.76 -12.67
C GLU A 36 1.41 14.39 -11.25
N ARG A 37 2.64 14.79 -10.91
CA ARG A 37 3.16 14.65 -9.55
C ARG A 37 2.19 15.33 -8.57
N ASP A 38 1.99 14.69 -7.43
CA ASP A 38 1.17 15.15 -6.31
C ASP A 38 -0.36 15.18 -6.52
N MET A 39 -0.87 14.82 -7.70
CA MET A 39 -2.33 14.73 -7.93
C MET A 39 -3.06 13.74 -6.99
N CYS A 40 -2.39 12.65 -6.62
CA CYS A 40 -2.90 11.63 -5.68
C CYS A 40 -2.05 11.57 -4.41
N LEU A 41 -1.46 12.70 -4.00
CA LEU A 41 -0.50 12.75 -2.89
C LEU A 41 -1.11 12.27 -1.58
N LYS A 42 -2.37 12.61 -1.33
CA LYS A 42 -3.06 12.25 -0.09
C LYS A 42 -3.19 10.74 0.06
N GLU A 43 -3.67 10.06 -0.97
CA GLU A 43 -3.84 8.61 -1.03
C GLU A 43 -2.48 7.91 -1.02
N PHE A 44 -1.50 8.48 -1.72
CA PHE A 44 -0.12 7.98 -1.70
C PHE A 44 0.49 8.01 -0.31
N LEU A 45 0.35 9.11 0.43
CA LEU A 45 0.86 9.25 1.79
C LEU A 45 0.19 8.26 2.74
N ALA A 46 -1.13 8.05 2.61
CA ALA A 46 -1.86 7.05 3.38
C ALA A 46 -1.33 5.62 3.12
N LEU A 47 -1.16 5.25 1.85
CA LEU A 47 -0.59 3.96 1.45
C LEU A 47 0.85 3.80 1.96
N LYS A 48 1.71 4.80 1.75
CA LYS A 48 3.09 4.82 2.20
C LYS A 48 3.18 4.61 3.72
N ASN A 49 2.38 5.34 4.49
CA ASN A 49 2.37 5.22 5.94
C ASN A 49 1.96 3.80 6.39
N CYS A 50 0.91 3.23 5.77
CA CYS A 50 0.51 1.85 6.05
C CYS A 50 1.63 0.84 5.76
N MET A 51 2.27 0.94 4.59
CA MET A 51 3.36 0.04 4.20
C MET A 51 4.54 0.16 5.17
N GLN A 52 4.96 1.39 5.50
CA GLN A 52 6.06 1.64 6.42
C GLN A 52 5.77 1.10 7.83
N ASN A 53 4.55 1.30 8.35
CA ASN A 53 4.16 0.75 9.65
C ASN A 53 4.12 -0.77 9.62
N THR A 54 3.63 -1.37 8.53
CA THR A 54 3.54 -2.83 8.39
C THR A 54 4.92 -3.48 8.33
N ILE A 55 5.88 -2.87 7.61
CA ILE A 55 7.26 -3.33 7.54
C ILE A 55 7.96 -3.18 8.90
N ARG A 56 7.70 -2.08 9.61
CA ARG A 56 8.26 -1.81 10.95
C ARG A 56 7.58 -2.62 12.07
N GLY A 57 6.54 -3.39 11.77
CA GLY A 57 5.78 -4.15 12.78
C GLY A 57 4.92 -3.30 13.70
N LYS A 58 4.51 -2.11 13.26
CA LYS A 58 3.67 -1.14 13.99
C LYS A 58 2.24 -1.03 13.45
N ALA A 59 1.85 -1.94 12.56
CA ALA A 59 0.54 -1.97 11.90
C ALA A 59 -0.34 -3.06 12.49
#